data_AF-A0A8T4N568-F1
#
_entry.id   AF-A0A8T4N568-F1
#
_cell.length_a   1.000
_cell.length_b   1.000
_cell.length_c   1.000
_cell.angle_alpha   90.00
_cell.angle_beta   90.00
_cell.angle_gamma   90.00
#
_symmetry.space_group_name_H-M   'P 1'
#
loop_
_entity.id
_entity.type
_entity.pdbx_description
1 polymer ?
#
loop_
_entity_poly.entity_id
_entity_poly.type
_entity_poly.pdbx_seq_one_letter_code
_entity_poly.pdbx_strand_id
1 'polypeptide(L)'
;MIKKDDYALVLDYLANGYPMAGNMKPVVQAIGIEHLALLELAPVRGVQIAIKEKVYIGPDKRDKIYYIVGRLHVEKLTETAK
;
A
#
# COMPACT_ATOMS: atom_id res chain seq x y z
N MET A 1 23.57 -1.48 5.28
CA MET A 1 22.44 -1.61 4.33
C MET A 1 21.17 -1.22 5.07
N ILE A 2 20.34 -0.33 4.52
CA ILE A 2 19.03 -0.06 5.11
C ILE A 2 18.13 -1.25 4.79
N LYS A 3 17.66 -1.94 5.82
CA LYS A 3 16.74 -3.08 5.68
C LYS A 3 15.37 -2.53 5.26
N LYS A 4 14.71 -3.19 4.31
CA LYS A 4 13.33 -2.86 3.90
C LYS A 4 12.36 -3.68 4.73
N ASP A 5 11.15 -3.17 4.92
CA ASP A 5 10.05 -3.93 5.50
C ASP A 5 9.63 -5.07 4.57
N ASP A 6 9.43 -6.26 5.15
CA ASP A 6 8.86 -7.40 4.44
C ASP A 6 7.32 -7.43 4.52
N TYR A 7 6.74 -6.71 5.47
CA TYR A 7 5.30 -6.62 5.69
C TYR A 7 4.86 -5.19 5.92
N ALA A 8 3.66 -4.88 5.47
CA ALA A 8 3.00 -3.62 5.74
C ALA A 8 1.57 -3.84 6.25
N LEU A 9 1.08 -2.90 7.05
CA LEU A 9 -0.30 -2.83 7.50
C LEU A 9 -1.07 -1.90 6.58
N VAL A 10 -2.21 -2.34 6.06
CA VAL A 10 -3.06 -1.53 5.19
C VAL A 10 -3.76 -0.44 5.99
N LEU A 11 -3.60 0.80 5.56
CA LEU A 11 -4.28 1.97 6.12
C LEU A 11 -5.57 2.28 5.35
N ASP A 12 -5.51 2.23 4.01
CA ASP A 12 -6.67 2.43 3.15
C ASP A 12 -6.49 1.72 1.81
N TYR A 13 -7.61 1.34 1.18
CA TYR A 13 -7.63 0.72 -0.14
C TYR A 13 -8.57 1.46 -1.09
N LEU A 14 -7.96 2.15 -2.07
CA LEU A 14 -8.64 2.87 -3.12
C LEU A 14 -8.76 1.98 -4.36
N ALA A 15 -9.83 1.17 -4.43
CA ALA A 15 -10.04 0.23 -5.52
C ALA A 15 -10.11 0.89 -6.91
N ASN A 16 -10.55 2.15 -6.99
CA ASN A 16 -10.62 2.91 -8.24
C ASN A 16 -9.46 3.92 -8.40
N GLY A 17 -8.48 3.90 -7.48
CA GLY A 17 -7.43 4.91 -7.40
C GLY A 17 -7.88 6.20 -6.72
N TYR A 18 -6.97 7.19 -6.71
CA TYR A 18 -7.28 8.49 -6.12
C TYR A 18 -8.38 9.21 -6.90
N PRO A 19 -9.37 9.82 -6.20
CA PRO A 19 -10.31 10.72 -6.84
C PRO A 19 -9.55 11.81 -7.59
N MET A 20 -9.99 12.15 -8.80
CA MET A 20 -9.37 13.19 -9.65
C MET A 20 -7.95 12.87 -10.18
N ALA A 21 -7.36 11.72 -9.85
CA ALA A 21 -6.20 11.25 -10.59
C ALA A 21 -6.68 10.82 -11.99
N GLY A 22 -6.15 11.45 -13.03
CA GLY A 22 -6.49 11.13 -14.43
C GLY A 22 -6.24 9.68 -14.84
N ASN A 23 -5.57 8.89 -13.97
CA ASN A 23 -5.37 7.46 -14.13
C ASN A 23 -6.00 6.72 -12.94
N MET A 24 -7.15 6.07 -13.18
CA MET A 24 -7.88 5.24 -12.21
C MET A 24 -7.15 3.90 -11.98
N LYS A 25 -6.02 3.94 -11.28
CA LYS A 25 -5.26 2.74 -10.91
C LYS A 25 -5.54 2.40 -9.44
N PRO A 26 -5.97 1.16 -9.13
CA PRO A 26 -6.15 0.74 -7.75
C PRO A 26 -4.88 0.97 -6.94
N VAL A 27 -5.03 1.48 -5.72
CA VAL A 27 -3.88 1.78 -4.86
C VAL A 27 -4.19 1.49 -3.41
N VAL A 28 -3.19 1.00 -2.70
CA VAL A 28 -3.25 0.70 -1.26
C VAL A 28 -2.28 1.63 -0.56
N GLN A 29 -2.78 2.40 0.41
CA GLN A 29 -1.94 3.14 1.34
C GLN A 29 -1.63 2.21 2.52
N ALA A 30 -0.35 2.08 2.87
CA ALA A 30 0.08 1.16 3.91
C ALA A 30 1.27 1.72 4.70
N ILE A 31 1.52 1.14 5.86
CA ILE A 31 2.67 1.45 6.71
C ILE A 31 3.51 0.19 6.97
N GLY A 32 4.82 0.28 6.76
CA GLY A 32 5.77 -0.80 7.07
C GLY A 32 5.72 -1.18 8.55
N ILE A 33 5.78 -2.47 8.86
CA ILE A 33 5.64 -2.95 10.24
C ILE A 33 6.90 -2.73 11.08
N GLU A 34 8.08 -2.88 10.48
CA GLU A 34 9.36 -2.76 11.19
C GLU A 34 9.84 -1.31 11.24
N HIS A 35 9.76 -0.57 10.12
CA HIS A 35 10.35 0.77 10.00
C HIS A 35 9.32 1.89 9.88
N LEU A 36 8.02 1.58 9.98
CA LEU A 36 6.93 2.55 9.91
C LEU A 36 6.97 3.43 8.64
N ALA A 37 7.54 2.90 7.56
CA ALA A 37 7.60 3.61 6.29
C ALA A 37 6.18 3.72 5.71
N LEU A 38 5.72 4.93 5.42
CA LEU A 38 4.50 5.13 4.64
C LEU A 38 4.76 4.77 3.18
N LEU A 39 3.91 3.88 2.65
CA LEU A 39 4.08 3.27 1.35
C LEU A 39 2.79 3.37 0.54
N GLU A 40 2.98 3.53 -0.75
CA GLU A 40 1.96 3.35 -1.75
C GLU A 40 2.21 2.01 -2.47
N LEU A 41 1.21 1.13 -2.50
CA LEU A 41 1.31 -0.22 -3.05
C LEU A 41 0.29 -0.42 -4.18
N ALA A 42 0.71 -1.12 -5.23
CA ALA A 42 -0.19 -1.55 -6.29
C ALA A 42 -0.71 -2.95 -5.98
N PRO A 43 -2.02 -3.18 -5.85
CA PRO A 43 -2.56 -4.49 -5.59
C PRO A 43 -2.55 -5.38 -6.85
N VAL A 44 -2.58 -6.69 -6.65
CA VAL A 44 -2.89 -7.65 -7.72
C VAL A 44 -4.34 -7.43 -8.17
N ARG A 45 -4.63 -7.62 -9.46
CA ARG A 45 -6.00 -7.42 -9.97
C ARG A 45 -6.97 -8.43 -9.36
N GLY A 46 -8.14 -7.94 -8.94
CA GLY A 46 -9.25 -8.78 -8.45
C GLY A 46 -9.11 -9.28 -7.02
N VAL A 47 -8.07 -8.86 -6.29
CA VAL A 47 -7.92 -9.23 -4.88
C VAL A 47 -8.75 -8.32 -3.97
N GLN A 48 -9.21 -8.88 -2.86
CA GLN A 48 -9.81 -8.11 -1.78
C GLN A 48 -8.75 -7.78 -0.73
N ILE A 49 -8.70 -6.50 -0.34
CA ILE A 49 -7.80 -5.98 0.68
C ILE A 49 -8.64 -5.25 1.72
N ALA A 50 -8.47 -5.62 2.98
CA ALA A 50 -9.14 -4.96 4.10
C ALA A 50 -8.22 -3.92 4.76
N ILE A 51 -8.83 -2.89 5.34
CA ILE A 51 -8.13 -1.97 6.25
C ILE A 51 -7.64 -2.77 7.48
N LYS A 52 -6.45 -2.43 7.99
CA LYS A 52 -5.72 -3.17 9.04
C LYS A 52 -5.26 -4.57 8.65
N GLU A 53 -5.38 -4.95 7.37
CA GLU A 53 -4.83 -6.21 6.91
C GLU A 53 -3.30 -6.13 6.86
N LYS A 54 -2.63 -7.19 7.31
CA LYS A 54 -1.18 -7.36 7.14
C LYS A 54 -0.89 -8.00 5.78
N VAL A 55 -0.20 -7.27 4.91
CA VAL A 55 0.17 -7.72 3.57
C VAL A 55 1.68 -7.92 3.44
N TYR A 56 2.08 -8.95 2.70
CA TYR A 56 3.50 -9.21 2.39
C TYR A 56 3.97 -8.33 1.22
N ILE A 57 5.08 -7.63 1.43
CA ILE A 57 5.74 -6.73 0.46
C ILE A 57 7.24 -7.05 0.28
N GLY A 58 7.72 -8.15 0.86
CA GLY A 58 9.11 -8.60 0.77
C GLY A 58 9.54 -9.07 -0.62
N PRO A 59 10.74 -9.62 -0.76
CA PRO A 59 11.33 -10.00 -2.04
C PRO A 59 10.71 -11.24 -2.69
N ASP A 60 10.03 -12.10 -1.92
CA ASP A 60 9.44 -13.33 -2.42
C ASP A 60 8.08 -13.08 -3.11
N LYS A 61 7.41 -14.17 -3.50
CA LYS A 61 6.08 -14.11 -4.10
C LYS A 61 5.08 -13.42 -3.17
N ARG A 62 4.33 -12.47 -3.72
CA ARG A 62 3.29 -11.70 -3.03
C ARG A 62 1.91 -12.08 -3.54
N ASP A 63 1.00 -12.39 -2.64
CA ASP A 63 -0.35 -12.84 -3.02
C ASP A 63 -1.29 -11.67 -3.36
N LYS A 64 -1.16 -10.55 -2.66
CA LYS A 64 -2.07 -9.40 -2.77
C LYS A 64 -1.44 -8.14 -3.36
N ILE A 65 -0.12 -8.02 -3.30
CA ILE A 65 0.60 -6.81 -3.72
C ILE A 65 1.45 -7.10 -4.96
N TYR A 66 1.19 -6.40 -6.05
CA TYR A 66 1.91 -6.58 -7.31
C TYR A 66 3.28 -5.90 -7.29
N TYR A 67 3.36 -4.62 -6.88
CA TYR A 67 4.63 -3.92 -6.64
C TYR A 67 4.46 -2.76 -5.65
N ILE A 68 5.59 -2.26 -5.14
CA ILE A 68 5.64 -1.05 -4.31
C ILE A 68 5.74 0.14 -5.25
N VAL A 69 4.76 1.04 -5.24
CA VAL A 69 4.76 2.25 -6.08
C VAL A 69 5.83 3.22 -5.59
N GLY A 70 5.93 3.42 -4.27
CA GLY A 70 6.93 4.29 -3.68
C GLY A 70 6.64 4.63 -2.22
N ARG A 71 7.41 5.58 -1.68
CA ARG A 71 7.10 6.19 -0.38
C ARG A 71 5.95 7.18 -0.53
N LEU A 72 5.05 7.16 0.45
CA LEU A 72 3.93 8.09 0.54
C LEU A 72 4.26 9.19 1.54
N HIS A 73 4.01 10.44 1.17
CA HIS A 73 4.12 11.57 2.10
C HIS A 73 2.86 11.64 2.97
N VAL A 74 3.01 11.98 4.25
CA VAL A 74 1.90 12.05 5.23
C VAL A 74 0.75 12.95 4.75
N GLU A 75 1.07 14.03 4.04
CA GLU A 75 0.10 14.99 3.48
C GLU A 75 -0.83 14.37 2.43
N LYS A 76 -0.42 13.25 1.83
CA LYS A 76 -1.19 12.52 0.80
C LYS A 76 -1.99 11.35 1.38
N LEU A 77 -1.92 11.10 2.69
CA LEU A 77 -2.80 10.11 3.32
C LEU A 77 -4.25 10.55 3.15
N THR A 78 -5.10 9.58 2.81
CA THR A 78 -6.55 9.82 2.84
C THR A 78 -7.02 10.05 4.27
N GLU A 79 -8.19 10.66 4.43
CA GLU A 79 -8.78 10.83 5.76
C GLU A 79 -9.01 9.49 6.47
N THR A 80 -9.32 8.42 5.72
CA THR A 80 -9.43 7.05 6.26
C THR A 80 -8.10 6.49 6.75
N ALA A 81 -6.99 6.89 6.13
CA ALA A 81 -5.65 6.38 6.41
C ALA A 81 -4.94 7.12 7.56
N LYS A 82 -5.44 8.29 7.98
CA LYS A 82 -4.93 9.08 9.10
C LYS A 82 -5.42 8.53 10.44
#